data_AF-A0A6A3I286-F1
#
_entry.id   AF-A0A6A3I286-F1
#
_cell.length_a   1.000
_cell.length_b   1.000
_cell.length_c   1.000
_cell.angle_alpha   90.00
_cell.angle_beta   90.00
_cell.angle_gamma   90.00
#
_symmetry.space_group_name_H-M   'P 1'
#
loop_
_entity.id
_entity.type
_entity.pdbx_description
1 polymer ?
#
loop_
_entity_poly.entity_id
_entity_poly.type
_entity_poly.pdbx_seq_one_letter_code
_entity_poly.pdbx_strand_id
1 'polypeptide(L)'
;MSKTNPEKVFTILRLGEAGAKLDDNPKFLQWLKYVEKYSNLQYRSYSNNKVFDLLRKTNSDEELVVLFQSLRRASGMEDVADSMQRILFLSSPSIHRLLNEAWLKSHETPVNVFNILRLGEPKAERNSMLLQWLKYTEMYRSTMGGDAFSTSKTYQFVLDAFPEKLPSQFAELFQLVKRTPDLKNLGGKMQNYLFKSLVDEKFTPETFRGQLGVPGVTPVFELRKDDSVYKALEDFTVFYTVERKL
;
A
#
# COMPACT_ATOMS: atom_id res chain seq x y z
N MET A 1 -26.73 -14.17 25.26
CA MET A 1 -25.87 -13.17 24.56
C MET A 1 -26.68 -11.91 24.34
N SER A 2 -26.14 -10.74 24.71
CA SER A 2 -26.86 -9.47 24.60
C SER A 2 -27.05 -9.04 23.13
N LYS A 3 -28.26 -8.60 22.77
CA LYS A 3 -28.62 -8.08 21.44
C LYS A 3 -28.54 -6.55 21.36
N THR A 4 -27.89 -5.91 22.34
CA THR A 4 -27.82 -4.44 22.45
C THR A 4 -26.96 -3.86 21.33
N ASN A 5 -27.39 -2.77 20.70
CA ASN A 5 -26.59 -2.12 19.67
C ASN A 5 -25.20 -1.73 20.23
N PRO A 6 -24.08 -2.04 19.56
CA PRO A 6 -22.74 -1.70 20.04
C PRO A 6 -22.52 -0.23 20.36
N GLU A 7 -23.13 0.70 19.62
CA GLU A 7 -23.06 2.13 19.92
C GLU A 7 -23.68 2.46 21.29
N LYS A 8 -24.80 1.82 21.65
CA LYS A 8 -25.38 1.97 23.00
C LYS A 8 -24.46 1.44 24.08
N VAL A 9 -23.80 0.30 23.85
CA VAL A 9 -22.83 -0.27 24.79
C VAL A 9 -21.62 0.66 24.92
N PHE A 10 -21.16 1.29 23.83
CA PHE A 10 -20.08 2.27 23.84
C PHE A 10 -20.40 3.47 24.74
N THR A 11 -21.62 3.99 24.65
CA THR A 11 -22.12 5.07 25.53
C THR A 11 -22.23 4.62 26.98
N ILE A 12 -22.78 3.43 27.27
CA ILE A 12 -22.89 2.90 28.64
C ILE A 12 -21.51 2.76 29.30
N LEU A 13 -20.51 2.34 28.52
CA LEU A 13 -19.13 2.21 28.98
C LEU A 13 -18.38 3.55 29.05
N ARG A 14 -19.03 4.66 28.66
CA ARG A 14 -18.46 6.02 28.67
C ARG A 14 -17.19 6.13 27.83
N LEU A 15 -17.12 5.40 26.72
CA LEU A 15 -15.94 5.32 25.85
C LEU A 15 -15.83 6.50 24.86
N GLY A 16 -16.88 7.30 24.70
CA GLY A 16 -16.91 8.49 23.84
C GLY A 16 -16.88 9.81 24.61
N GLU A 17 -16.49 9.79 25.88
CA GLU A 17 -16.39 11.03 26.65
C GLU A 17 -15.08 11.75 26.34
N ALA A 18 -15.09 13.08 26.35
CA ALA A 18 -13.89 13.88 26.09
C ALA A 18 -12.76 13.52 27.07
N GLY A 19 -11.57 13.25 26.54
CA GLY A 19 -10.41 12.82 27.34
C GLY A 19 -10.42 11.35 27.77
N ALA A 20 -11.40 10.54 27.31
CA ALA A 20 -11.37 9.10 27.53
C ALA A 20 -10.19 8.48 26.79
N LYS A 21 -9.19 8.01 27.55
CA LYS A 21 -8.05 7.30 27.00
C LYS A 21 -8.50 5.90 26.52
N LEU A 22 -8.43 5.67 25.22
CA LEU A 22 -8.86 4.40 24.59
C LEU A 22 -7.72 3.41 24.37
N ASP A 23 -6.49 3.91 24.20
CA ASP A 23 -5.29 3.09 24.15
C ASP A 23 -5.02 2.46 25.53
N ASP A 24 -4.63 1.19 25.53
CA ASP A 24 -4.43 0.37 26.74
C ASP A 24 -5.65 0.30 27.67
N ASN A 25 -6.86 0.54 27.15
CA ASN A 25 -8.10 0.51 27.93
C ASN A 25 -8.79 -0.87 27.84
N PRO A 26 -8.85 -1.67 28.93
CA PRO A 26 -9.46 -2.99 28.91
C PRO A 26 -10.96 -2.96 28.59
N LYS A 27 -11.69 -1.89 28.96
CA LYS A 27 -13.12 -1.75 28.63
C LYS A 27 -13.32 -1.56 27.14
N PHE A 28 -12.44 -0.79 26.50
CA PHE A 28 -12.47 -0.60 25.06
C PHE A 28 -12.18 -1.91 24.31
N LEU A 29 -11.16 -2.66 24.73
CA LEU A 29 -10.86 -3.99 24.17
C LEU A 29 -12.04 -4.97 24.34
N GLN A 30 -12.69 -4.98 25.50
CA GLN A 30 -13.91 -5.79 25.70
C GLN A 30 -15.05 -5.34 24.80
N TRP A 31 -15.20 -4.05 24.56
CA TRP A 31 -16.20 -3.52 23.65
C TRP A 31 -15.92 -3.91 22.19
N LEU A 32 -14.66 -3.90 21.73
CA LEU A 32 -14.30 -4.40 20.39
C LEU A 32 -14.62 -5.90 20.24
N LYS A 33 -14.29 -6.73 21.25
CA LYS A 33 -14.69 -8.15 21.27
C LYS A 33 -16.21 -8.32 21.25
N TYR A 34 -16.94 -7.40 21.87
CA TYR A 34 -18.40 -7.39 21.81
C TYR A 34 -18.91 -7.03 20.41
N VAL A 35 -18.32 -6.03 19.74
CA VAL A 35 -18.66 -5.65 18.35
C VAL A 35 -18.46 -6.84 17.40
N GLU A 36 -17.37 -7.57 17.53
CA GLU A 36 -17.09 -8.77 16.72
C GLU A 36 -18.16 -9.84 16.94
N LYS A 37 -18.44 -10.19 18.20
CA LYS A 37 -19.52 -11.14 18.55
C LYS A 37 -20.88 -10.70 18.04
N TYR A 38 -21.19 -9.40 18.14
CA TYR A 38 -22.44 -8.82 17.66
C TYR A 38 -22.57 -8.92 16.14
N SER A 39 -21.47 -8.71 15.41
CA SER A 39 -21.45 -8.76 13.94
C SER A 39 -21.56 -10.17 13.37
N ASN A 40 -21.26 -11.19 14.18
CA ASN A 40 -21.45 -12.60 13.83
C ASN A 40 -22.87 -13.11 14.09
N LEU A 41 -23.78 -12.28 14.62
CA LEU A 41 -25.18 -12.66 14.82
C LEU A 41 -25.98 -12.55 13.51
N GLN A 42 -26.86 -13.52 13.27
CA GLN A 42 -27.73 -13.54 12.10
C GLN A 42 -28.57 -12.25 12.00
N TYR A 43 -28.58 -11.63 10.81
CA TYR A 43 -29.27 -10.38 10.49
C TYR A 43 -28.78 -9.13 11.26
N ARG A 44 -27.59 -9.17 11.85
CA ARG A 44 -26.97 -8.00 12.51
C ARG A 44 -25.55 -7.82 12.00
N SER A 45 -25.15 -6.57 11.81
CA SER A 45 -23.77 -6.24 11.43
C SER A 45 -23.40 -4.86 11.97
N TYR A 46 -22.23 -4.77 12.58
CA TYR A 46 -21.62 -3.52 13.01
C TYR A 46 -20.20 -3.46 12.44
N SER A 47 -20.08 -2.87 11.25
CA SER A 47 -18.83 -2.86 10.48
C SER A 47 -17.75 -2.00 11.13
N ASN A 48 -16.50 -2.25 10.74
CA ASN A 48 -15.36 -1.44 11.17
C ASN A 48 -15.51 0.04 10.76
N ASN A 49 -16.19 0.34 9.65
CA ASN A 49 -16.52 1.72 9.29
C ASN A 49 -17.42 2.38 10.35
N LYS A 50 -18.42 1.67 10.89
CA LYS A 50 -19.29 2.22 11.96
C LYS A 50 -18.52 2.44 13.27
N VAL A 51 -17.60 1.54 13.60
CA VAL A 51 -16.69 1.73 14.73
C VAL A 51 -15.82 2.96 14.51
N PHE A 52 -15.21 3.08 13.33
CA PHE A 52 -14.37 4.22 12.95
C PHE A 52 -15.14 5.54 13.03
N ASP A 53 -16.33 5.61 12.44
CA ASP A 53 -17.19 6.80 12.47
C ASP A 53 -17.54 7.20 13.90
N LEU A 54 -17.79 6.21 14.78
CA LEU A 54 -18.07 6.46 16.19
C LEU A 54 -16.85 7.04 16.92
N LEU A 55 -15.66 6.49 16.68
CA LEU A 55 -14.41 6.96 17.29
C LEU A 55 -14.03 8.36 16.80
N ARG A 56 -14.22 8.64 15.51
CA ARG A 56 -13.84 9.93 14.90
C ARG A 56 -14.68 11.11 15.40
N LYS A 57 -15.84 10.88 16.02
CA LYS A 57 -16.68 11.95 16.61
C LYS A 57 -15.96 12.70 17.74
N THR A 58 -15.04 12.05 18.45
CA THR A 58 -14.49 12.55 19.72
C THR A 58 -12.97 12.45 19.81
N ASN A 59 -12.31 11.96 18.75
CA ASN A 59 -10.86 11.75 18.73
C ASN A 59 -10.27 12.45 17.51
N SER A 60 -9.10 13.07 17.67
CA SER A 60 -8.32 13.61 16.56
C SER A 60 -7.71 12.49 15.72
N ASP A 61 -7.24 12.84 14.52
CA ASP A 61 -6.57 11.88 13.65
C ASP A 61 -5.28 11.33 14.28
N GLU A 62 -4.53 12.15 15.03
CA GLU A 62 -3.36 11.72 15.80
C GLU A 62 -3.72 10.71 16.90
N GLU A 63 -4.80 10.97 17.64
CA GLU A 63 -5.30 10.06 18.68
C GLU A 63 -5.73 8.72 18.07
N LEU A 64 -6.40 8.75 16.92
CA LEU A 64 -6.79 7.54 16.19
C LEU A 64 -5.58 6.74 15.67
N VAL A 65 -4.54 7.41 15.15
CA VAL A 65 -3.29 6.74 14.74
C VAL A 65 -2.64 6.03 15.92
N VAL A 66 -2.50 6.71 17.05
CA VAL A 66 -1.91 6.12 18.28
C VAL A 66 -2.76 4.94 18.76
N LEU A 67 -4.08 5.12 18.81
CA LEU A 67 -5.01 4.07 19.23
C LEU A 67 -4.87 2.81 18.37
N PHE A 68 -4.94 2.95 17.05
CA PHE A 68 -4.92 1.80 16.14
C PHE A 68 -3.55 1.12 16.10
N GLN A 69 -2.45 1.86 16.28
CA GLN A 69 -1.13 1.25 16.41
C GLN A 69 -0.93 0.52 17.74
N SER A 70 -1.56 0.98 18.82
CA SER A 70 -1.58 0.25 20.10
C SER A 70 -2.46 -1.01 20.02
N LEU A 71 -3.63 -0.93 19.37
CA LEU A 71 -4.49 -2.11 19.16
C LEU A 71 -3.78 -3.22 18.40
N ARG A 72 -2.96 -2.90 17.41
CA ARG A 72 -2.22 -3.89 16.61
C ARG A 72 -1.29 -4.77 17.47
N ARG A 73 -0.83 -4.24 18.60
CA ARG A 73 0.01 -4.95 19.59
C ARG A 73 -0.80 -5.75 20.62
N ALA A 74 -2.12 -5.60 20.63
CA ALA A 74 -2.99 -6.35 21.53
C ALA A 74 -3.36 -7.73 20.94
N SER A 75 -3.34 -8.75 21.79
CA SER A 75 -3.65 -10.13 21.39
C SER A 75 -5.03 -10.24 20.73
N GLY A 76 -5.05 -10.74 19.48
CA GLY A 76 -6.28 -10.97 18.71
C GLY A 76 -6.93 -9.71 18.15
N MET A 77 -6.19 -8.60 18.03
CA MET A 77 -6.71 -7.32 17.51
C MET A 77 -6.03 -6.85 16.23
N GLU A 78 -5.09 -7.63 15.67
CA GLU A 78 -4.33 -7.26 14.47
C GLU A 78 -5.24 -6.96 13.27
N ASP A 79 -6.16 -7.86 12.92
CA ASP A 79 -7.08 -7.66 11.79
C ASP A 79 -7.99 -6.43 11.94
N VAL A 80 -8.45 -6.18 13.18
CA VAL A 80 -9.26 -4.99 13.50
C VAL A 80 -8.40 -3.74 13.34
N ALA A 81 -7.20 -3.74 13.91
CA ALA A 81 -6.27 -2.62 13.82
C ALA A 81 -5.88 -2.33 12.37
N ASP A 82 -5.50 -3.33 11.59
CA ASP A 82 -5.14 -3.19 10.17
C ASP A 82 -6.31 -2.64 9.36
N SER A 83 -7.52 -3.12 9.63
CA SER A 83 -8.73 -2.56 9.01
C SER A 83 -8.93 -1.09 9.39
N MET A 84 -8.72 -0.69 10.65
CA MET A 84 -8.90 0.70 11.09
C MET A 84 -7.81 1.61 10.53
N GLN A 85 -6.56 1.16 10.51
CA GLN A 85 -5.44 1.90 9.92
C GLN A 85 -5.66 2.12 8.43
N ARG A 86 -6.17 1.12 7.70
CA ARG A 86 -6.52 1.26 6.29
C ARG A 86 -7.65 2.25 6.07
N ILE A 87 -8.72 2.19 6.86
CA ILE A 87 -9.84 3.15 6.77
C ILE A 87 -9.33 4.57 7.03
N LEU A 88 -8.49 4.76 8.05
CA LEU A 88 -7.89 6.04 8.39
C LEU A 88 -7.00 6.54 7.25
N PHE A 89 -6.12 5.69 6.72
CA PHE A 89 -5.23 6.00 5.60
C PHE A 89 -6.00 6.52 4.38
N LEU A 90 -7.11 5.84 4.02
CA LEU A 90 -7.95 6.22 2.88
C LEU A 90 -8.78 7.49 3.10
N SER A 91 -8.88 7.98 4.33
CA SER A 91 -9.77 9.09 4.64
C SER A 91 -9.23 10.45 4.19
N SER A 92 -7.92 10.64 4.14
CA SER A 92 -7.30 11.89 3.65
C SER A 92 -5.79 11.73 3.40
N PRO A 93 -5.22 12.39 2.38
CA PRO A 93 -3.77 12.43 2.16
C PRO A 93 -2.94 12.94 3.34
N SER A 94 -3.50 13.84 4.18
CA SER A 94 -2.80 14.37 5.36
C SER A 94 -2.47 13.29 6.40
N ILE A 95 -3.27 12.22 6.44
CA ILE A 95 -3.07 11.09 7.36
C ILE A 95 -1.84 10.27 7.02
N HIS A 96 -1.46 10.21 5.74
CA HIS A 96 -0.39 9.32 5.29
C HIS A 96 0.91 9.58 6.06
N ARG A 97 1.21 10.85 6.34
CA ARG A 97 2.40 11.23 7.14
C ARG A 97 2.33 10.66 8.55
N LEU A 98 1.20 10.84 9.25
CA LEU A 98 1.02 10.37 10.63
C LEU A 98 1.12 8.85 10.73
N LEU A 99 0.48 8.12 9.81
CA LEU A 99 0.56 6.66 9.77
C LEU A 99 1.97 6.17 9.41
N ASN A 100 2.64 6.80 8.42
CA ASN A 100 4.02 6.45 8.08
C ASN A 100 4.96 6.62 9.29
N GLU A 101 4.84 7.72 10.04
CA GLU A 101 5.61 7.96 11.26
C GLU A 101 5.33 6.89 12.33
N ALA A 102 4.06 6.54 12.54
CA ALA A 102 3.67 5.53 13.53
C ALA A 102 4.14 4.11 13.16
N TRP A 103 4.02 3.75 11.88
CA TRP A 103 4.53 2.50 11.32
C TRP A 103 6.04 2.39 11.45
N LEU A 104 6.79 3.45 11.10
CA LEU A 104 8.24 3.47 11.26
C LEU A 104 8.68 3.35 12.71
N LYS A 105 8.05 4.11 13.62
CA LYS A 105 8.34 4.06 15.05
C LYS A 105 8.10 2.66 15.63
N SER A 106 7.17 1.92 15.06
CA SER A 106 6.84 0.55 15.46
C SER A 106 7.60 -0.52 14.67
N HIS A 107 8.54 -0.12 13.80
CA HIS A 107 9.29 -1.00 12.91
C HIS A 107 8.41 -1.88 12.00
N GLU A 108 7.24 -1.38 11.61
CA GLU A 108 6.39 -2.10 10.67
C GLU A 108 7.14 -2.34 9.36
N THR A 109 7.20 -3.58 8.90
CA THR A 109 7.93 -3.86 7.66
C THR A 109 7.13 -3.37 6.45
N PRO A 110 7.76 -3.11 5.30
CA PRO A 110 7.02 -2.89 4.06
C PRO A 110 6.02 -4.01 3.75
N VAL A 111 6.31 -5.26 4.12
CA VAL A 111 5.36 -6.38 3.97
C VAL A 111 4.11 -6.17 4.82
N ASN A 112 4.26 -5.76 6.08
CA ASN A 112 3.12 -5.47 6.97
C ASN A 112 2.28 -4.32 6.42
N VAL A 113 2.91 -3.22 6.01
CA VAL A 113 2.20 -2.07 5.44
C VAL A 113 1.50 -2.42 4.13
N PHE A 114 2.09 -3.30 3.30
CA PHE A 114 1.43 -3.81 2.10
C PHE A 114 0.12 -4.54 2.43
N ASN A 115 0.15 -5.37 3.48
CA ASN A 115 -1.01 -6.14 3.95
C ASN A 115 -2.07 -5.24 4.60
N ILE A 116 -1.67 -4.29 5.45
CA ILE A 116 -2.56 -3.28 6.04
C ILE A 116 -3.33 -2.54 4.93
N LEU A 117 -2.62 -2.11 3.88
CA LEU A 117 -3.22 -1.39 2.75
C LEU A 117 -4.01 -2.30 1.79
N ARG A 118 -3.94 -3.62 1.98
CA ARG A 118 -4.63 -4.66 1.18
C ARG A 118 -4.31 -4.58 -0.30
N LEU A 119 -3.05 -4.30 -0.63
CA LEU A 119 -2.61 -4.04 -2.00
C LEU A 119 -2.67 -5.25 -2.93
N GLY A 120 -2.62 -6.47 -2.38
CA GLY A 120 -2.78 -7.71 -3.14
C GLY A 120 -4.23 -8.03 -3.54
N GLU A 121 -5.23 -7.32 -2.98
CA GLU A 121 -6.63 -7.61 -3.28
C GLU A 121 -7.04 -7.13 -4.69
N PRO A 122 -7.93 -7.86 -5.41
CA PRO A 122 -8.40 -7.47 -6.75
C PRO A 122 -9.04 -6.07 -6.83
N LYS A 123 -9.67 -5.62 -5.73
CA LYS A 123 -10.42 -4.36 -5.68
C LYS A 123 -9.61 -3.17 -5.14
N ALA A 124 -8.32 -3.35 -4.87
CA ALA A 124 -7.48 -2.25 -4.38
C ALA A 124 -7.29 -1.17 -5.46
N GLU A 125 -7.21 0.10 -5.05
CA GLU A 125 -6.77 1.18 -5.95
C GLU A 125 -5.25 1.06 -6.18
N ARG A 126 -4.87 0.21 -7.14
CA ARG A 126 -3.51 -0.35 -7.19
C ARG A 126 -2.42 0.69 -7.40
N ASN A 127 -2.55 1.62 -8.35
CA ASN A 127 -1.42 2.51 -8.69
C ASN A 127 -1.14 3.57 -7.62
N SER A 128 -2.17 4.34 -7.21
CA SER A 128 -1.99 5.42 -6.21
C SER A 128 -1.51 4.87 -4.87
N MET A 129 -2.14 3.78 -4.41
CA MET A 129 -1.80 3.16 -3.12
C MET A 129 -0.45 2.45 -3.16
N LEU A 130 -0.09 1.81 -4.27
CA LEU A 130 1.25 1.23 -4.43
C LEU A 130 2.34 2.30 -4.43
N LEU A 131 2.10 3.47 -5.03
CA LEU A 131 3.05 4.60 -4.93
C LEU A 131 3.24 5.06 -3.49
N GLN A 132 2.17 5.11 -2.68
CA GLN A 132 2.30 5.43 -1.25
C GLN A 132 3.10 4.35 -0.50
N TRP A 133 2.84 3.08 -0.78
CA TRP A 133 3.60 1.98 -0.21
C TRP A 133 5.09 2.01 -0.61
N LEU A 134 5.42 2.36 -1.85
CA LEU A 134 6.79 2.54 -2.30
C LEU A 134 7.48 3.71 -1.57
N LYS A 135 6.76 4.81 -1.33
CA LYS A 135 7.27 5.93 -0.51
C LYS A 135 7.57 5.50 0.91
N TYR A 136 6.66 4.74 1.53
CA TYR A 136 6.89 4.15 2.84
C TYR A 136 8.13 3.24 2.83
N THR A 137 8.28 2.43 1.79
CA THR A 137 9.41 1.50 1.64
C THR A 137 10.76 2.23 1.53
N GLU A 138 10.83 3.35 0.81
CA GLU A 138 12.02 4.22 0.77
C GLU A 138 12.31 4.85 2.13
N MET A 139 11.27 5.30 2.84
CA MET A 139 11.41 5.87 4.19
C MET A 139 11.92 4.82 5.18
N TYR A 140 11.38 3.60 5.12
CA TYR A 140 11.77 2.46 5.94
C TYR A 140 13.23 2.09 5.74
N ARG A 141 13.68 1.86 4.50
CA ARG A 141 15.08 1.49 4.25
C ARG A 141 16.06 2.63 4.59
N SER A 142 15.65 3.88 4.44
CA SER A 142 16.49 5.03 4.80
C SER A 142 16.69 5.11 6.31
N THR A 143 15.68 4.69 7.08
CA THR A 143 15.69 4.71 8.55
C THR A 143 16.34 3.46 9.15
N MET A 144 16.04 2.28 8.62
CA MET A 144 16.46 0.97 9.17
C MET A 144 17.80 0.48 8.59
N GLY A 145 18.35 1.17 7.59
CA GLY A 145 19.51 0.74 6.81
C GLY A 145 19.10 0.13 5.47
N GLY A 146 19.90 0.41 4.43
CA GLY A 146 19.57 0.11 3.04
C GLY A 146 19.26 -1.36 2.73
N ASP A 147 19.81 -2.28 3.53
CA ASP A 147 19.63 -3.72 3.36
C ASP A 147 18.36 -4.28 4.04
N ALA A 148 17.72 -3.53 4.94
CA ALA A 148 16.52 -4.00 5.66
C ALA A 148 15.36 -4.35 4.70
N PHE A 149 15.20 -3.56 3.64
CA PHE A 149 14.29 -3.84 2.53
C PHE A 149 14.83 -3.23 1.24
N SER A 150 15.86 -3.87 0.68
CA SER A 150 16.63 -3.37 -0.47
C SER A 150 15.77 -3.11 -1.71
N THR A 151 16.33 -2.37 -2.67
CA THR A 151 15.67 -2.11 -3.97
C THR A 151 15.38 -3.41 -4.72
N SER A 152 16.29 -4.39 -4.70
CA SER A 152 16.08 -5.70 -5.33
C SER A 152 14.96 -6.49 -4.65
N LYS A 153 14.91 -6.48 -3.30
CA LYS A 153 13.81 -7.11 -2.55
C LYS A 153 12.47 -6.45 -2.84
N THR A 154 12.45 -5.13 -2.97
CA THR A 154 11.23 -4.37 -3.33
C THR A 154 10.76 -4.72 -4.74
N TYR A 155 11.69 -4.77 -5.69
CA TYR A 155 11.41 -5.20 -7.06
C TYR A 155 10.79 -6.59 -7.10
N GLN A 156 11.43 -7.58 -6.46
CA GLN A 156 10.91 -8.95 -6.45
C GLN A 156 9.54 -9.03 -5.78
N PHE A 157 9.36 -8.37 -4.64
CA PHE A 157 8.08 -8.35 -3.93
C PHE A 157 6.95 -7.80 -4.80
N VAL A 158 7.20 -6.74 -5.58
CA VAL A 158 6.19 -6.18 -6.49
C VAL A 158 5.85 -7.15 -7.62
N LEU A 159 6.81 -7.92 -8.15
CA LEU A 159 6.51 -8.94 -9.15
C LEU A 159 5.63 -10.05 -8.55
N ASP A 160 6.04 -10.57 -7.40
CA ASP A 160 5.36 -11.69 -6.72
C ASP A 160 3.95 -11.31 -6.26
N ALA A 161 3.71 -10.05 -5.92
CA ALA A 161 2.42 -9.54 -5.50
C ALA A 161 1.41 -9.40 -6.65
N PHE A 162 1.88 -9.37 -7.91
CA PHE A 162 1.05 -9.19 -9.10
C PHE A 162 1.46 -10.19 -10.20
N PRO A 163 1.35 -11.51 -9.95
CA PRO A 163 1.83 -12.55 -10.87
C PRO A 163 1.09 -12.56 -12.22
N GLU A 164 -0.10 -11.96 -12.27
CA GLU A 164 -0.90 -11.82 -13.49
C GLU A 164 -0.39 -10.71 -14.43
N LYS A 165 0.48 -9.82 -13.95
CA LYS A 165 0.98 -8.70 -14.76
C LYS A 165 2.04 -9.16 -15.76
N LEU A 166 1.92 -8.64 -16.98
CA LEU A 166 2.91 -8.83 -18.03
C LEU A 166 4.15 -7.93 -17.79
N PRO A 167 5.32 -8.28 -18.33
CA PRO A 167 6.52 -7.44 -18.25
C PRO A 167 6.29 -6.01 -18.77
N SER A 168 5.50 -5.83 -19.83
CA SER A 168 5.11 -4.52 -20.35
C SER A 168 4.35 -3.67 -19.33
N GLN A 169 3.42 -4.28 -18.59
CA GLN A 169 2.66 -3.62 -17.54
C GLN A 169 3.54 -3.23 -16.34
N PHE A 170 4.56 -4.04 -16.02
CA PHE A 170 5.58 -3.67 -15.04
C PHE A 170 6.47 -2.53 -15.54
N ALA A 171 6.81 -2.50 -16.82
CA ALA A 171 7.59 -1.40 -17.40
C ALA A 171 6.85 -0.07 -17.30
N GLU A 172 5.55 -0.05 -17.64
CA GLU A 172 4.68 1.12 -17.46
C GLU A 172 4.59 1.55 -15.99
N LEU A 173 4.39 0.59 -15.08
CA LEU A 173 4.37 0.87 -13.64
C LEU A 173 5.69 1.51 -13.19
N PHE A 174 6.84 0.94 -13.54
CA PHE A 174 8.13 1.49 -13.12
C PHE A 174 8.46 2.82 -13.82
N GLN A 175 7.92 3.09 -15.01
CA GLN A 175 7.92 4.44 -15.61
C GLN A 175 7.14 5.44 -14.76
N LEU A 176 5.95 5.07 -14.30
CA LEU A 176 5.17 5.90 -13.38
C LEU A 176 5.94 6.18 -12.08
N VAL A 177 6.58 5.15 -11.51
CA VAL A 177 7.43 5.29 -10.32
C VAL A 177 8.60 6.25 -10.59
N LYS A 178 9.30 6.09 -11.72
CA LYS A 178 10.44 6.93 -12.13
C LYS A 178 10.04 8.40 -12.35
N ARG A 179 8.81 8.65 -12.80
CA ARG A 179 8.26 10.01 -12.98
C ARG A 179 7.83 10.67 -11.67
N THR A 180 7.60 9.89 -10.62
CA THR A 180 7.26 10.42 -9.29
C THR A 180 8.53 10.99 -8.64
N PRO A 181 8.59 12.30 -8.29
CA PRO A 181 9.83 12.94 -7.84
C PRO A 181 10.54 12.19 -6.70
N ASP A 182 9.79 11.82 -5.65
CA ASP A 182 10.31 11.13 -4.46
C ASP A 182 10.78 9.69 -4.76
N LEU A 183 10.35 9.10 -5.87
CA LEU A 183 10.61 7.70 -6.24
C LEU A 183 11.46 7.56 -7.50
N LYS A 184 11.96 8.68 -8.06
CA LYS A 184 12.67 8.69 -9.35
C LYS A 184 13.81 7.68 -9.40
N ASN A 185 14.63 7.64 -8.34
CA ASN A 185 15.77 6.72 -8.25
C ASN A 185 15.32 5.26 -8.12
N LEU A 186 14.30 4.99 -7.30
CA LEU A 186 13.73 3.65 -7.14
C LEU A 186 13.17 3.13 -8.47
N GLY A 187 12.35 3.93 -9.16
CA GLY A 187 11.77 3.59 -10.45
C GLY A 187 12.83 3.31 -11.52
N GLY A 188 13.89 4.13 -11.57
CA GLY A 188 15.02 3.89 -12.49
C GLY A 188 15.74 2.57 -12.21
N LYS A 189 16.00 2.23 -10.95
CA LYS A 189 16.63 0.94 -10.60
C LYS A 189 15.73 -0.25 -10.91
N MET A 190 14.44 -0.17 -10.59
CA MET A 190 13.47 -1.24 -10.87
C MET A 190 13.30 -1.47 -12.37
N GLN A 191 13.33 -0.41 -13.19
CA GLN A 191 13.37 -0.54 -14.65
C GLN A 191 14.61 -1.28 -15.12
N ASN A 192 15.80 -0.92 -14.62
CA ASN A 192 17.03 -1.58 -15.03
C ASN A 192 17.00 -3.08 -14.69
N TYR A 193 16.45 -3.46 -13.54
CA TYR A 193 16.26 -4.87 -13.20
C TYR A 193 15.32 -5.58 -14.18
N LEU A 194 14.17 -4.97 -14.49
CA LEU A 194 13.24 -5.50 -15.48
C LEU A 194 13.88 -5.65 -16.86
N PHE A 195 14.58 -4.62 -17.33
CA PHE A 195 15.21 -4.62 -18.65
C PHE A 195 16.31 -5.66 -18.76
N LYS A 196 17.09 -5.85 -17.69
CA LYS A 196 18.07 -6.94 -17.63
C LYS A 196 17.40 -8.31 -17.78
N SER A 197 16.32 -8.58 -17.04
CA SER A 197 15.54 -9.83 -17.16
C SER A 197 15.03 -10.03 -18.58
N LEU A 198 14.49 -8.99 -19.21
CA LEU A 198 14.01 -9.04 -20.59
C LEU A 198 15.12 -9.40 -21.59
N VAL A 199 16.31 -8.81 -21.43
CA VAL A 199 17.48 -9.14 -22.29
C VAL A 199 17.93 -10.59 -22.07
N ASP A 200 17.96 -11.05 -20.83
CA ASP A 200 18.31 -12.44 -20.47
C ASP A 200 17.31 -13.43 -21.12
N GLU A 201 16.02 -13.06 -21.16
CA GLU A 201 14.92 -13.74 -21.83
C GLU A 201 14.87 -13.52 -23.36
N LYS A 202 15.89 -12.88 -23.94
CA LYS A 202 16.07 -12.64 -25.40
C LYS A 202 15.04 -11.70 -26.03
N PHE A 203 14.41 -10.82 -25.25
CA PHE A 203 13.62 -9.74 -25.81
C PHE A 203 14.49 -8.74 -26.57
N THR A 204 14.04 -8.38 -27.77
CA THR A 204 14.53 -7.25 -28.56
C THR A 204 13.59 -6.05 -28.40
N PRO A 205 14.01 -4.83 -28.78
CA PRO A 205 13.11 -3.67 -28.80
C PRO A 205 11.81 -3.91 -29.59
N GLU A 206 11.86 -4.63 -30.71
CA GLU A 206 10.66 -4.91 -31.50
C GLU A 206 9.71 -5.92 -30.83
N THR A 207 10.25 -6.97 -30.22
CA THR A 207 9.41 -7.94 -29.49
C THR A 207 8.80 -7.31 -28.24
N PHE A 208 9.55 -6.44 -27.56
CA PHE A 208 9.05 -5.69 -26.40
C PHE A 208 7.97 -4.67 -26.79
N ARG A 209 8.17 -3.95 -27.90
CA ARG A 209 7.15 -3.06 -28.49
C ARG A 209 5.84 -3.79 -28.74
N GLY A 210 5.89 -5.00 -29.28
CA GLY A 210 4.70 -5.85 -29.47
C GLY A 210 3.94 -6.14 -28.17
N GLN A 211 4.64 -6.34 -27.05
CA GLN A 211 4.00 -6.58 -25.74
C GLN A 211 3.40 -5.34 -25.09
N LEU A 212 3.85 -4.14 -25.48
CA LEU A 212 3.29 -2.87 -25.04
C LEU A 212 1.97 -2.53 -25.77
N GLY A 213 1.46 -3.43 -26.62
CA GLY A 213 0.22 -3.20 -27.37
C GLY A 213 0.36 -2.15 -28.47
N VAL A 214 1.58 -1.74 -28.82
CA VAL A 214 1.86 -0.83 -29.93
C VAL A 214 1.95 -1.67 -31.21
N PRO A 215 1.02 -1.53 -32.17
CA PRO A 215 1.08 -2.27 -33.42
C PRO A 215 2.38 -1.96 -34.16
N GLY A 216 3.02 -2.98 -34.76
CA GLY A 216 4.26 -2.79 -35.52
C GLY A 216 4.15 -1.78 -36.67
N VAL A 217 2.94 -1.63 -37.21
CA VAL A 217 2.59 -0.67 -38.27
C VAL A 217 2.47 0.77 -37.78
N THR A 218 2.27 1.03 -36.49
CA THR A 218 2.16 2.38 -35.93
C THR A 218 3.55 2.96 -35.73
N PRO A 219 4.00 3.94 -36.52
CA PRO A 219 5.33 4.50 -36.37
C PRO A 219 5.58 5.04 -34.95
N VAL A 220 6.75 4.75 -34.38
CA VAL A 220 7.12 5.13 -33.00
C VAL A 220 7.02 6.65 -32.76
N PHE A 221 7.19 7.47 -33.81
CA PHE A 221 7.07 8.93 -33.74
C PHE A 221 5.62 9.45 -33.67
N GLU A 222 4.61 8.60 -33.91
CA GLU A 222 3.20 8.93 -33.71
C GLU A 222 2.78 8.78 -32.24
N LEU A 223 3.55 8.06 -31.43
CA LEU A 223 3.34 8.01 -29.99
C LEU A 223 3.74 9.35 -29.37
N ARG A 224 2.94 9.82 -28.41
CA ARG A 224 3.26 11.05 -27.70
C ARG A 224 4.51 10.84 -26.85
N LYS A 225 5.47 11.78 -26.93
CA LYS A 225 6.74 11.66 -26.18
C LYS A 225 6.59 11.63 -24.66
N ASP A 226 5.49 12.16 -24.14
CA ASP A 226 5.12 12.14 -22.73
C ASP A 226 4.38 10.86 -22.30
N ASP A 227 4.03 9.99 -23.24
CA ASP A 227 3.35 8.71 -22.95
C ASP A 227 4.27 7.74 -22.18
N SER A 228 3.72 7.00 -21.22
CA SER A 228 4.48 6.02 -20.42
C SER A 228 4.96 4.83 -21.25
N VAL A 229 4.18 4.40 -22.24
CA VAL A 229 4.52 3.34 -23.18
C VAL A 229 5.68 3.77 -24.07
N TYR A 230 5.61 4.98 -24.63
CA TYR A 230 6.71 5.53 -25.43
C TYR A 230 8.02 5.58 -24.63
N LYS A 231 7.97 6.11 -23.40
CA LYS A 231 9.16 6.20 -22.53
C LYS A 231 9.68 4.84 -22.10
N ALA A 232 8.82 3.86 -21.83
CA ALA A 232 9.24 2.49 -21.54
C ALA A 232 10.01 1.88 -22.71
N LEU A 233 9.50 2.03 -23.94
CA LEU A 233 10.14 1.51 -25.14
C LEU A 233 11.45 2.24 -25.46
N GLU A 234 11.47 3.57 -25.35
CA GLU A 234 12.67 4.39 -25.54
C GLU A 234 13.79 3.97 -24.57
N ASP A 235 13.48 3.92 -23.27
CA ASP A 235 14.46 3.56 -22.24
C ASP A 235 14.97 2.11 -22.41
N PHE A 236 14.09 1.16 -22.75
CA PHE A 236 14.51 -0.23 -23.02
C PHE A 236 15.41 -0.32 -24.26
N THR A 237 15.09 0.41 -25.32
CA THR A 237 15.91 0.41 -26.56
C THR A 237 17.30 0.96 -26.29
N VAL A 238 17.40 2.06 -25.53
CA VAL A 238 18.69 2.62 -25.10
C VAL A 238 19.45 1.59 -24.26
N PHE A 239 18.82 0.99 -23.26
CA PHE A 239 19.42 -0.04 -22.41
C PHE A 239 19.96 -1.22 -23.23
N TYR A 240 19.15 -1.77 -24.13
CA TYR A 240 19.50 -2.90 -25.00
C TYR A 240 20.73 -2.60 -25.87
N THR A 241 20.83 -1.40 -26.43
CA THR A 241 21.98 -1.02 -27.27
C THR A 241 23.30 -0.91 -26.50
N VAL A 242 23.25 -0.60 -25.22
CA VAL A 242 24.43 -0.54 -24.34
C VAL A 242 24.89 -1.95 -23.97
N GLU A 243 23.97 -2.81 -23.53
CA GLU A 243 24.29 -4.19 -23.14
C GLU A 243 24.84 -5.02 -24.31
N ARG A 244 24.37 -4.80 -25.55
CA ARG A 244 24.86 -5.54 -26.74
C ARG A 244 26.28 -5.15 -27.19
N LYS A 245 26.84 -4.05 -26.66
CA LYS A 245 28.20 -3.60 -26.98
C LYS A 245 29.27 -4.17 -26.03
N LEU A 246 28.85 -4.86 -24.97
CA LEU A 246 29.68 -5.57 -24.00
C LEU A 246 29.75 -7.06 -24.36
#